data_AF-A0A2N1QNY4-F1
#
_entry.id   AF-A0A2N1QNY4-F1
#
_cell.length_a   1.000
_cell.length_b   1.000
_cell.length_c   1.000
_cell.angle_alpha   90.00
_cell.angle_beta   90.00
_cell.angle_gamma   90.00
#
_symmetry.space_group_name_H-M   'P 1'
#
loop_
_entity.id
_entity.type
_entity.pdbx_description
1 polymer ?
#
loop_
_entity_poly.entity_id
_entity_poly.type
_entity_poly.pdbx_seq_one_letter_code
_entity_poly.pdbx_strand_id
1 'polypeptide(L)'
;IRAVVQAAEGALVKVILETCLLTDEQKQLACRLSEEAGADFVKTSTGFSTGGATVEDVALMRRVVGDRLGVKASGGIRTREDAERMIAAGASRIGASASVTICK
;
A
#
# COMPACT_ATOMS: atom_id res chain seq x y z
N ILE A 1 -7.04 -10.48 -9.70
CA ILE A 1 -7.22 -10.19 -8.26
C ILE A 1 -8.23 -11.15 -7.63
N ARG A 2 -9.52 -11.11 -8.00
CA ARG A 2 -10.58 -11.94 -7.41
C ARG A 2 -10.28 -13.44 -7.35
N ALA A 3 -9.70 -14.02 -8.41
CA ALA A 3 -9.29 -15.44 -8.39
C ALA A 3 -8.27 -15.76 -7.27
N VAL A 4 -7.32 -14.85 -7.01
CA VAL A 4 -6.34 -15.00 -5.91
C VAL A 4 -7.02 -14.82 -4.56
N VAL A 5 -7.95 -13.87 -4.43
CA VAL A 5 -8.74 -13.68 -3.20
C VAL A 5 -9.53 -14.94 -2.85
N GLN A 6 -10.20 -15.54 -3.83
CA GLN A 6 -10.95 -16.79 -3.64
C GLN A 6 -10.03 -17.96 -3.26
N ALA A 7 -8.87 -18.07 -3.91
CA ALA A 7 -7.89 -19.11 -3.63
C ALA A 7 -7.14 -18.92 -2.30
N ALA A 8 -7.22 -17.74 -1.69
CA ALA A 8 -6.51 -17.45 -0.44
C ALA A 8 -7.21 -18.04 0.80
N GLU A 9 -8.43 -18.59 0.67
CA GLU A 9 -9.15 -19.33 1.72
C GLU A 9 -9.15 -18.63 3.10
N GLY A 10 -9.42 -17.31 3.10
CA GLY A 10 -9.47 -16.48 4.32
C GLY A 10 -8.15 -15.83 4.73
N ALA A 11 -7.04 -16.10 4.04
CA ALA A 11 -5.81 -15.34 4.24
C ALA A 11 -5.91 -13.92 3.65
N LEU A 12 -5.37 -12.92 4.37
CA LEU A 12 -5.43 -11.52 3.96
C LEU A 12 -4.62 -11.24 2.68
N VAL A 13 -5.29 -10.84 1.61
CA VAL A 13 -4.72 -10.50 0.31
C VAL A 13 -4.41 -9.01 0.21
N LYS A 14 -3.21 -8.71 -0.30
CA LYS A 14 -2.71 -7.34 -0.48
C LYS A 14 -2.29 -7.16 -1.92
N VAL A 15 -2.89 -6.20 -2.62
CA VAL A 15 -2.59 -5.94 -4.04
C VAL A 15 -1.53 -4.85 -4.13
N ILE A 16 -0.36 -5.19 -4.68
CA ILE A 16 0.69 -4.20 -4.96
C ILE A 16 0.35 -3.48 -6.26
N LEU A 17 0.27 -2.15 -6.23
CA LEU A 17 -0.08 -1.34 -7.40
C LEU A 17 1.16 -0.95 -8.22
N GLU A 18 2.33 -0.91 -7.60
CA GLU A 18 3.57 -0.37 -8.16
C GLU A 18 3.41 1.08 -8.62
N THR A 19 3.10 1.95 -7.65
CA THR A 19 2.64 3.33 -7.89
C THR A 19 3.61 4.19 -8.69
N CYS A 20 4.90 3.88 -8.69
CA CYS A 20 5.90 4.63 -9.48
C CYS A 20 5.73 4.49 -11.01
N LEU A 21 4.86 3.57 -11.47
CA LEU A 21 4.56 3.36 -12.88
C LEU A 21 3.18 3.88 -13.30
N LEU A 22 2.41 4.42 -12.37
CA LEU A 22 1.00 4.77 -12.57
C LEU A 22 0.78 6.28 -12.43
N THR A 23 -0.17 6.81 -13.20
CA THR A 23 -0.75 8.14 -12.94
C THR A 23 -1.69 8.10 -11.75
N ASP A 24 -2.06 9.25 -11.21
CA ASP A 24 -2.98 9.33 -10.08
C ASP A 24 -4.38 8.79 -10.41
N GLU A 25 -4.87 8.99 -11.64
CA GLU A 25 -6.13 8.38 -12.11
C GLU A 25 -6.03 6.86 -12.13
N GLN A 26 -4.90 6.32 -12.60
CA GLN A 26 -4.67 4.88 -12.63
C GLN A 26 -4.55 4.29 -11.22
N LYS A 27 -3.88 4.98 -10.29
CA LYS A 27 -3.82 4.58 -8.87
C LYS A 27 -5.21 4.53 -8.25
N GLN A 28 -6.05 5.54 -8.49
CA GLN A 28 -7.43 5.57 -8.01
C GLN A 28 -8.26 4.42 -8.57
N LEU A 29 -8.18 4.18 -9.89
CA LEU A 29 -8.89 3.08 -10.53
C LEU A 29 -8.43 1.72 -9.98
N ALA A 30 -7.12 1.52 -9.85
CA ALA A 30 -6.56 0.28 -9.34
C ALA A 30 -6.97 0.01 -7.87
N CYS A 31 -7.10 1.06 -7.05
CA CYS A 31 -7.65 0.94 -5.70
C CYS A 31 -9.10 0.45 -5.71
N ARG A 32 -9.98 1.09 -6.52
CA ARG A 32 -11.39 0.69 -6.63
C ARG A 32 -11.54 -0.73 -7.14
N LEU A 33 -10.78 -1.11 -8.17
CA LEU A 33 -10.82 -2.47 -8.72
C LEU A 33 -10.29 -3.52 -7.72
N SER A 34 -9.31 -3.16 -6.88
CA SER A 34 -8.81 -4.04 -5.82
C SER A 34 -9.87 -4.25 -4.74
N GLU A 35 -10.56 -3.18 -4.35
CA GLU A 35 -11.70 -3.21 -3.42
C GLU A 35 -12.85 -4.06 -3.97
N GLU A 36 -13.31 -3.79 -5.19
CA GLU A 36 -14.38 -4.55 -5.85
C GLU A 36 -14.03 -6.04 -6.00
N ALA A 37 -12.75 -6.37 -6.10
CA ALA A 37 -12.27 -7.75 -6.19
C ALA A 37 -12.18 -8.47 -4.83
N GLY A 38 -12.44 -7.77 -3.72
CA GLY A 38 -12.42 -8.32 -2.36
C GLY A 38 -11.04 -8.39 -1.72
N ALA A 39 -10.08 -7.57 -2.16
CA ALA A 39 -8.78 -7.49 -1.47
C ALA A 39 -8.90 -6.80 -0.10
N ASP A 40 -8.07 -7.19 0.85
CA ASP A 40 -8.03 -6.58 2.19
C ASP A 40 -7.15 -5.34 2.25
N PHE A 41 -6.12 -5.28 1.40
CA PHE A 41 -5.19 -4.17 1.33
C PHE A 41 -4.86 -3.78 -0.10
N VAL A 42 -4.62 -2.49 -0.28
CA VAL A 42 -3.80 -1.96 -1.37
C VAL A 42 -2.40 -1.63 -0.84
N LYS A 43 -1.37 -1.90 -1.64
CA LYS A 43 0.04 -1.73 -1.29
C LYS A 43 0.76 -0.89 -2.35
N THR A 44 1.60 0.06 -1.92
CA THR A 44 2.26 1.01 -2.84
C THR A 44 3.18 0.30 -3.84
N SER A 45 4.27 -0.30 -3.37
CA SER A 45 5.40 -0.65 -4.23
C SER A 45 6.00 -2.02 -3.89
N THR A 46 6.66 -2.66 -4.85
CA THR A 46 7.42 -3.90 -4.58
C THR A 46 8.74 -3.61 -3.84
N GLY A 47 9.34 -2.45 -4.11
CA GLY A 47 10.69 -2.10 -3.68
C GLY A 47 11.80 -2.48 -4.68
N PHE A 48 11.42 -2.95 -5.88
CA PHE A 48 12.37 -3.40 -6.92
C PHE A 48 12.35 -2.54 -8.19
N SER A 49 11.36 -1.66 -8.36
CA SER A 49 11.23 -0.76 -9.51
C SER A 49 11.90 0.59 -9.25
N THR A 50 11.56 1.60 -10.06
CA THR A 50 12.17 2.94 -10.07
C THR A 50 11.81 3.81 -8.86
N GLY A 51 10.78 3.46 -8.08
CA GLY A 51 10.33 4.24 -6.94
C GLY A 51 9.67 3.41 -5.83
N GLY A 52 9.64 3.98 -4.62
CA GLY A 52 9.02 3.39 -3.43
C GLY A 52 7.73 4.09 -3.01
N ALA A 53 7.39 4.00 -1.73
CA ALA A 53 6.24 4.70 -1.17
C ALA A 53 6.49 6.21 -1.05
N THR A 54 5.50 7.02 -1.41
CA THR A 54 5.46 8.46 -1.14
C THR A 54 4.28 8.78 -0.23
N VAL A 55 4.35 9.92 0.47
CA VAL A 55 3.26 10.40 1.34
C VAL A 55 2.01 10.69 0.51
N GLU A 56 2.21 11.25 -0.68
CA GLU A 56 1.17 11.62 -1.63
C GLU A 56 0.41 10.39 -2.14
N ASP A 57 1.13 9.32 -2.52
CA ASP A 57 0.53 8.06 -2.96
C ASP A 57 -0.28 7.40 -1.84
N VAL A 58 0.28 7.35 -0.62
CA VAL A 58 -0.42 6.76 0.54
C VAL A 58 -1.69 7.54 0.85
N ALA A 59 -1.61 8.88 0.87
CA ALA A 59 -2.77 9.73 1.11
C ALA A 59 -3.82 9.60 0.00
N LEU A 60 -3.42 9.52 -1.27
CA LEU A 60 -4.31 9.28 -2.40
C LEU A 60 -5.03 7.94 -2.24
N MET A 61 -4.29 6.86 -2.01
CA MET A 61 -4.85 5.52 -1.84
C MET A 61 -5.82 5.46 -0.66
N ARG A 62 -5.46 6.08 0.48
CA ARG A 62 -6.34 6.16 1.66
C ARG A 62 -7.63 6.90 1.36
N ARG A 63 -7.58 8.05 0.68
CA ARG A 63 -8.79 8.80 0.30
C ARG A 63 -9.75 7.96 -0.55
N VAL A 64 -9.22 7.13 -1.45
CA VAL A 64 -10.04 6.30 -2.34
C VAL A 64 -10.70 5.15 -1.58
N VAL A 65 -9.92 4.37 -0.83
CA VAL A 65 -10.41 3.15 -0.18
C VAL A 65 -11.10 3.40 1.16
N GLY A 66 -10.92 4.58 1.76
CA GLY A 66 -11.45 4.89 3.09
C GLY A 66 -11.00 3.84 4.13
N ASP A 67 -11.91 3.47 5.03
CA ASP A 67 -11.66 2.43 6.05
C ASP A 67 -12.02 1.01 5.58
N ARG A 68 -12.44 0.86 4.33
CA ARG A 68 -12.92 -0.42 3.78
C ARG A 68 -11.76 -1.38 3.50
N LEU A 69 -10.61 -0.82 3.11
CA LEU A 69 -9.35 -1.55 2.94
C LEU A 69 -8.23 -0.94 3.79
N GLY A 70 -7.24 -1.75 4.12
CA GLY A 70 -5.96 -1.25 4.63
C GLY A 70 -5.06 -0.69 3.52
N VAL A 71 -4.28 0.33 3.84
CA VAL A 71 -3.19 0.83 2.97
C VAL A 71 -1.86 0.38 3.54
N LYS A 72 -1.06 -0.35 2.75
CA LYS A 72 0.32 -0.72 3.12
C LYS A 72 1.34 0.11 2.34
N ALA A 73 2.10 0.93 3.06
CA ALA A 73 3.24 1.66 2.50
C ALA A 73 4.49 0.77 2.51
N SER A 74 5.20 0.68 1.39
CA SER A 74 6.46 -0.06 1.30
C SER A 74 7.35 0.41 0.17
N GLY A 75 8.66 0.24 0.37
CA GLY A 75 9.71 0.69 -0.54
C GLY A 75 10.30 2.01 -0.05
N GLY A 76 11.58 2.00 0.31
CA GLY A 76 12.32 3.22 0.69
C GLY A 76 12.18 3.70 2.13
N ILE A 77 11.28 3.12 2.94
CA ILE A 77 11.04 3.51 4.34
C ILE A 77 12.17 2.98 5.23
N ARG A 78 13.02 3.88 5.77
CA ARG A 78 14.25 3.49 6.49
C ARG A 78 14.35 4.04 7.90
N THR A 79 13.68 5.15 8.18
CA THR A 79 13.73 5.81 9.49
C THR A 79 12.38 5.77 10.20
N ARG A 80 12.41 6.02 11.52
CA ARG A 80 11.18 6.19 12.31
C ARG A 80 10.31 7.32 11.76
N GLU A 81 10.92 8.44 11.40
CA GLU A 81 10.24 9.59 10.81
C GLU A 81 9.57 9.24 9.47
N ASP A 82 10.22 8.45 8.61
CA ASP A 82 9.58 7.96 7.37
C ASP A 82 8.32 7.15 7.69
N ALA A 83 8.40 6.23 8.64
CA ALA A 83 7.28 5.39 9.03
C ALA A 83 6.13 6.22 9.62
N GLU A 84 6.43 7.18 10.51
CA GLU A 84 5.46 8.09 11.12
C GLU A 84 4.75 8.95 10.07
N ARG A 85 5.48 9.49 9.07
CA ARG A 85 4.88 10.23 7.95
C ARG A 85 3.94 9.36 7.12
N MET A 86 4.31 8.11 6.83
CA MET A 86 3.43 7.18 6.11
C MET A 86 2.17 6.83 6.91
N ILE A 87 2.29 6.64 8.23
CA ILE A 87 1.15 6.39 9.11
C ILE A 87 0.23 7.62 9.15
N ALA A 88 0.78 8.82 9.30
CA ALA A 88 0.03 10.07 9.30
C ALA A 88 -0.70 10.31 7.95
N ALA A 89 -0.11 9.89 6.84
CA ALA A 89 -0.74 9.90 5.52
C ALA A 89 -1.88 8.89 5.36
N GLY A 90 -2.01 7.94 6.29
CA GLY A 90 -3.08 6.94 6.33
C GLY A 90 -2.63 5.51 6.06
N ALA A 91 -1.34 5.17 6.14
CA ALA A 91 -0.93 3.77 6.07
C ALA A 91 -1.37 3.00 7.33
N SER A 92 -2.06 1.87 7.15
CA SER A 92 -2.38 0.91 8.22
C SER A 92 -1.23 -0.06 8.51
N ARG A 93 -0.29 -0.21 7.56
CA ARG A 93 0.84 -1.14 7.67
C ARG A 93 2.07 -0.58 6.97
N ILE A 94 3.23 -0.84 7.55
CA ILE A 94 4.54 -0.52 6.98
C ILE A 94 5.24 -1.80 6.50
N GLY A 95 5.83 -1.76 5.31
CA GLY A 95 6.75 -2.77 4.81
C GLY A 95 8.17 -2.20 4.69
N ALA A 96 9.06 -2.61 5.58
CA ALA A 96 10.44 -2.14 5.63
C ALA A 96 11.39 -3.26 6.09
N SER A 97 12.58 -3.33 5.50
CA SER A 97 13.68 -4.19 5.96
C SER A 97 14.45 -3.55 7.12
N ALA A 98 14.39 -2.22 7.27
CA ALA A 98 15.01 -1.46 8.36
C ALA A 98 14.17 -1.44 9.64
N SER A 99 13.27 -2.42 9.85
CA SER A 99 12.29 -2.42 10.94
C SER A 99 12.93 -2.29 12.33
N VAL A 100 14.08 -2.93 12.56
CA VAL A 100 14.80 -2.84 13.85
C VAL A 100 15.27 -1.40 14.11
N THR A 101 15.77 -0.70 13.10
CA THR A 101 16.19 0.71 13.22
C THR A 101 14.99 1.63 13.42
N ILE A 102 13.87 1.35 12.76
CA ILE A 102 12.64 2.13 12.87
C ILE A 102 12.03 2.03 14.28
N CYS A 103 12.12 0.86 14.92
CA CYS A 103 11.47 0.59 16.21
C CYS A 103 12.39 0.82 17.43
N LYS A 104 13.68 1.09 17.23
CA LYS A 104 14.60 1.47 18.30
C LYS A 104 14.47 2.96 18.59
#